data_AF-A0A177MDJ1-F1
#
_entry.id   AF-A0A177MDJ1-F1
#
_cell.length_a   1.000
_cell.length_b   1.000
_cell.length_c   1.000
_cell.angle_alpha   90.00
_cell.angle_beta   90.00
_cell.angle_gamma   90.00
#
_symmetry.space_group_name_H-M   'P 1'
#
loop_
_entity.id
_entity.type
_entity.pdbx_description
1 polymer ?
#
loop_
_entity_poly.entity_id
_entity_poly.type
_entity_poly.pdbx_seq_one_letter_code
_entity_poly.pdbx_strand_id
1 'polypeptide(L)'
;MIPLLPQQIAPVDAQQSALTDAYLAARIAALQSYFLGLRVKVDALLAPQLPAAAGKPYPYGRCEEITREIYALLATRLRQPEMPIEQVLLDFISQGGIVRSVWGVLREQYFQNALQFGGLYVDVANDTVDMNKPPVEILSLAASGLVSVRDLAHFRRTAESYWGATIYANHLFPSLAPLLPMVSVSPGRLRSGLQSACDYMIALMCRDNFQQAEAWLRDGPALPDEEAAVLLANSPADLRPWTAKGRDEAILACQRARIADCAADDRWRQARVLDYLRSLRGPAVAS
;
A
#
# COMPACT_ATOMS: atom_id res chain seq x y z
N MET A 1 13.30 -20.01 1.93
CA MET A 1 11.95 -19.43 1.69
C MET A 1 12.15 -17.94 1.41
N ILE A 2 11.56 -17.39 0.36
CA ILE A 2 11.69 -15.94 0.06
C ILE A 2 10.88 -15.17 1.11
N PRO A 3 11.46 -14.20 1.83
CA PRO A 3 10.74 -13.38 2.78
C PRO A 3 9.53 -12.68 2.13
N LEU A 4 8.42 -12.60 2.87
CA LEU A 4 7.24 -11.88 2.41
C LEU A 4 7.50 -10.37 2.39
N LEU A 5 6.98 -9.68 1.38
CA LEU A 5 7.01 -8.22 1.35
C LEU A 5 6.13 -7.64 2.49
N PRO A 6 6.35 -6.38 2.89
CA PRO A 6 5.43 -5.65 3.76
C PRO A 6 4.01 -5.79 3.23
N GLN A 7 3.05 -6.12 4.10
CA GLN A 7 1.64 -6.31 3.74
C GLN A 7 1.34 -7.33 2.62
N GLN A 8 2.30 -8.16 2.19
CA GLN A 8 2.03 -9.25 1.26
C GLN A 8 1.09 -10.28 1.89
N ILE A 9 0.14 -10.78 1.10
CA ILE A 9 -0.73 -11.86 1.53
C ILE A 9 0.14 -13.10 1.74
N ALA A 10 0.10 -13.67 2.94
CA ALA A 10 0.79 -14.90 3.23
C ALA A 10 0.06 -16.08 2.55
N PRO A 11 0.78 -17.06 1.98
CA PRO A 11 0.17 -18.27 1.47
C PRO A 11 -0.67 -18.98 2.53
N VAL A 12 -1.82 -19.53 2.12
CA VAL A 12 -2.65 -20.38 2.98
C VAL A 12 -2.27 -21.82 2.71
N ASP A 13 -1.29 -22.32 3.47
CA ASP A 13 -0.89 -23.73 3.42
C ASP A 13 -1.85 -24.62 4.23
N ALA A 14 -1.56 -25.92 4.27
CA ALA A 14 -2.40 -26.89 4.98
C ALA A 14 -2.50 -26.60 6.49
N GLN A 15 -1.44 -26.07 7.11
CA GLN A 15 -1.45 -25.70 8.52
C GLN A 15 -2.37 -24.51 8.75
N GLN A 16 -2.25 -23.45 7.94
CA GLN A 16 -3.09 -22.27 8.07
C GLN A 16 -4.57 -22.59 7.80
N SER A 17 -4.86 -23.48 6.83
CA SER A 17 -6.23 -23.97 6.61
C SER A 17 -6.77 -24.68 7.86
N ALA A 18 -6.03 -25.66 8.40
CA ALA A 18 -6.46 -26.42 9.55
C ALA A 18 -6.69 -25.54 10.80
N LEU A 19 -5.80 -24.59 11.07
CA LEU A 19 -5.97 -23.63 12.16
C LEU A 19 -7.18 -22.71 11.94
N THR A 20 -7.40 -22.26 10.71
CA THR A 20 -8.56 -21.43 10.38
C THR A 20 -9.86 -22.18 10.63
N ASP A 21 -9.94 -23.45 10.21
CA ASP A 21 -11.12 -24.28 10.39
C ASP A 21 -11.39 -24.58 11.87
N ALA A 22 -10.35 -24.93 12.63
CA ALA A 22 -10.47 -25.28 14.04
C ALA A 22 -10.87 -24.09 14.92
N TYR A 23 -10.28 -22.92 14.68
CA TYR A 23 -10.43 -21.77 15.57
C TYR A 23 -11.44 -20.74 15.06
N LEU A 24 -11.50 -20.46 13.76
CA LEU A 24 -12.13 -19.24 13.24
C LEU A 24 -13.40 -19.49 12.42
N ALA A 25 -13.44 -20.53 11.58
CA ALA A 25 -14.50 -20.73 10.59
C ALA A 25 -15.92 -20.79 11.19
N ALA A 26 -16.11 -21.54 12.27
CA ALA A 26 -17.40 -21.63 12.96
C ALA A 26 -17.78 -20.36 13.77
N ARG A 27 -16.87 -19.37 13.84
CA ARG A 27 -16.99 -18.17 14.68
C ARG A 27 -17.01 -16.88 13.87
N ILE A 28 -17.20 -16.96 12.54
CA ILE A 28 -17.23 -15.78 11.66
C ILE A 28 -18.21 -14.71 12.15
N ALA A 29 -19.43 -15.08 12.54
CA ALA A 29 -20.41 -14.12 13.05
C ALA A 29 -19.93 -13.40 14.33
N ALA A 30 -19.31 -14.14 15.26
CA ALA A 30 -18.74 -13.56 16.49
C ALA A 30 -17.54 -12.65 16.19
N LEU A 31 -16.68 -13.03 15.23
CA LEU A 31 -15.58 -12.21 14.75
C LEU A 31 -16.10 -10.92 14.10
N GLN A 32 -17.14 -10.99 13.26
CA GLN A 32 -17.76 -9.82 12.64
C GLN A 32 -18.28 -8.84 13.71
N SER A 33 -19.06 -9.32 14.69
CA SER A 33 -19.54 -8.48 15.79
C SER A 33 -18.38 -7.87 16.59
N TYR A 34 -17.34 -8.64 16.84
CA TYR A 34 -16.14 -8.16 17.54
C TYR A 34 -15.44 -7.03 16.78
N PHE A 35 -15.15 -7.23 15.49
CA PHE A 35 -14.49 -6.22 14.67
C PHE A 35 -15.37 -4.99 14.43
N LEU A 36 -16.70 -5.13 14.35
CA LEU A 36 -17.62 -3.99 14.34
C LEU A 36 -17.50 -3.17 15.64
N GLY A 37 -17.40 -3.83 16.79
CA GLY A 37 -17.17 -3.17 18.07
C GLY A 37 -15.83 -2.41 18.12
N LEU A 38 -14.77 -2.98 17.55
CA LEU A 38 -13.48 -2.28 17.40
C LEU A 38 -13.59 -1.11 16.42
N ARG A 39 -14.29 -1.31 15.30
CA ARG A 39 -14.50 -0.29 14.27
C ARG A 39 -15.17 0.96 14.83
N VAL A 40 -16.21 0.81 15.65
CA VAL A 40 -16.87 1.96 16.33
C VAL A 40 -15.89 2.78 17.17
N LYS A 41 -14.97 2.13 17.91
CA LYS A 41 -13.97 2.82 18.73
C LYS A 41 -12.96 3.58 17.86
N VAL A 42 -12.52 2.95 16.77
CA VAL A 42 -11.58 3.56 15.82
C VAL A 42 -12.23 4.71 15.04
N ASP A 43 -13.50 4.58 14.66
CA ASP A 43 -14.26 5.66 14.01
C ASP A 43 -14.36 6.89 14.92
N ALA A 44 -14.67 6.69 16.21
CA ALA A 44 -14.73 7.77 17.19
C ALA A 44 -13.38 8.49 17.38
N LEU A 45 -12.27 7.75 17.21
CA LEU A 45 -10.93 8.31 17.26
C LEU A 45 -10.58 9.09 15.98
N LEU A 46 -10.81 8.50 14.81
CA LEU A 46 -10.31 9.00 13.52
C LEU A 46 -11.19 10.07 12.88
N ALA A 47 -12.51 9.93 12.95
CA ALA A 47 -13.45 10.86 12.31
C ALA A 47 -13.22 12.34 12.66
N PRO A 48 -12.91 12.75 13.92
CA PRO A 48 -12.63 14.15 14.23
C PRO A 48 -11.25 14.64 13.78
N GLN A 49 -10.31 13.75 13.47
CA GLN A 49 -8.91 14.09 13.17
C GLN A 49 -8.61 14.13 11.68
N LEU A 50 -9.30 13.32 10.88
CA LEU A 50 -8.99 13.16 9.47
C LEU A 50 -9.80 14.13 8.60
N PRO A 51 -9.15 14.89 7.71
CA PRO A 51 -9.87 15.73 6.75
C PRO A 51 -10.65 14.86 5.74
N ALA A 52 -11.59 15.48 5.03
CA ALA A 52 -12.28 14.85 3.91
C ALA A 52 -11.28 14.33 2.86
N ALA A 53 -11.53 13.13 2.32
CA ALA A 53 -10.73 12.54 1.25
C ALA A 53 -11.46 12.72 -0.08
N ALA A 54 -10.81 13.31 -1.08
CA ALA A 54 -11.42 13.63 -2.38
C ALA A 54 -12.78 14.37 -2.25
N GLY A 55 -12.89 15.27 -1.26
CA GLY A 55 -14.11 16.04 -0.98
C GLY A 55 -15.23 15.25 -0.30
N LYS A 56 -15.04 13.96 0.01
CA LYS A 56 -16.02 13.12 0.71
C LYS A 56 -15.67 12.98 2.20
N PRO A 57 -16.68 12.94 3.09
CA PRO A 57 -16.46 12.80 4.52
C PRO A 57 -15.95 11.39 4.87
N TYR A 58 -15.46 11.27 6.11
CA TYR A 58 -15.18 9.97 6.72
C TYR A 58 -16.39 9.02 6.61
N PRO A 59 -16.20 7.71 6.33
CA PRO A 59 -14.93 6.96 6.26
C PRO A 59 -14.33 6.86 4.86
N TYR A 60 -14.82 7.62 3.87
CA TYR A 60 -14.43 7.46 2.48
C TYR A 60 -12.91 7.57 2.29
N GLY A 61 -12.32 6.60 1.58
CA GLY A 61 -10.89 6.57 1.25
C GLY A 61 -9.95 6.36 2.43
N ARG A 62 -10.44 5.93 3.61
CA ARG A 62 -9.65 5.76 4.84
C ARG A 62 -9.36 4.30 5.22
N CYS A 63 -9.34 3.38 4.24
CA CYS A 63 -9.15 1.95 4.52
C CYS A 63 -7.82 1.64 5.19
N GLU A 64 -6.74 2.33 4.82
CA GLU A 64 -5.42 2.15 5.42
C GLU A 64 -5.43 2.59 6.89
N GLU A 65 -5.90 3.81 7.17
CA GLU A 65 -5.90 4.37 8.52
C GLU A 65 -6.77 3.52 9.45
N ILE A 66 -7.98 3.16 9.02
CA ILE A 66 -8.89 2.31 9.80
C ILE A 66 -8.25 0.94 10.06
N THR A 67 -7.71 0.28 9.04
CA THR A 67 -7.08 -1.05 9.18
C THR A 67 -5.89 -1.00 10.12
N ARG A 68 -5.04 0.03 10.00
CA ARG A 68 -3.85 0.22 10.85
C ARG A 68 -4.24 0.41 12.31
N GLU A 69 -5.18 1.29 12.61
CA GLU A 69 -5.60 1.55 13.99
C GLU A 69 -6.30 0.32 14.60
N ILE A 70 -7.12 -0.41 13.84
CA ILE A 70 -7.73 -1.65 14.31
C ILE A 70 -6.66 -2.72 14.58
N TYR A 71 -5.66 -2.85 13.70
CA TYR A 71 -4.56 -3.80 13.90
C TYR A 71 -3.75 -3.49 15.17
N ALA A 72 -3.42 -2.22 15.40
CA ALA A 72 -2.71 -1.78 16.59
C ALA A 72 -3.54 -1.97 17.88
N LEU A 73 -4.85 -1.66 17.81
CA LEU A 73 -5.77 -1.88 18.92
C LEU A 73 -5.90 -3.37 19.25
N LEU A 74 -6.04 -4.22 18.24
CA LEU A 74 -6.10 -5.68 18.42
C LEU A 74 -4.83 -6.20 19.11
N ALA A 75 -3.64 -5.79 18.65
CA ALA A 75 -2.38 -6.19 19.27
C ALA A 75 -2.30 -5.78 20.75
N THR A 76 -2.91 -4.65 21.13
CA THR A 76 -3.02 -4.23 22.52
C THR A 76 -3.99 -5.09 23.32
N ARG A 77 -5.18 -5.37 22.77
CA ARG A 77 -6.21 -6.16 23.46
C ARG A 77 -5.82 -7.62 23.66
N LEU A 78 -5.11 -8.22 22.71
CA LEU A 78 -4.65 -9.60 22.82
C LEU A 78 -3.55 -9.82 23.88
N ARG A 79 -2.93 -8.74 24.42
CA ARG A 79 -2.03 -8.86 25.59
C ARG A 79 -2.78 -9.20 26.87
N GLN A 80 -4.05 -8.79 26.98
CA GLN A 80 -4.92 -9.04 28.13
C GLN A 80 -6.35 -9.29 27.62
N PRO A 81 -6.65 -10.52 27.13
CA PRO A 81 -7.97 -10.85 26.59
C PRO A 81 -9.07 -10.69 27.65
N GLU A 82 -10.11 -9.93 27.32
CA GLU A 82 -11.27 -9.69 28.19
C GLU A 82 -12.53 -10.40 27.67
N MET A 83 -12.55 -10.71 26.36
CA MET A 83 -13.70 -11.36 25.71
C MET A 83 -13.37 -12.78 25.23
N PRO A 84 -14.34 -13.71 25.21
CA PRO A 84 -14.11 -15.08 24.73
C PRO A 84 -13.51 -15.14 23.31
N ILE A 85 -13.90 -14.22 22.43
CA ILE A 85 -13.39 -14.17 21.06
C ILE A 85 -11.90 -13.76 21.01
N GLU A 86 -11.43 -12.96 21.97
CA GLU A 86 -10.03 -12.56 22.08
C GLU A 86 -9.16 -13.72 22.53
N GLN A 87 -9.69 -14.55 23.43
CA GLN A 87 -9.02 -15.80 23.81
C GLN A 87 -8.89 -16.74 22.62
N VAL A 88 -9.95 -16.89 21.81
CA VAL A 88 -9.89 -17.70 20.58
C VAL A 88 -8.83 -17.18 19.60
N LEU A 89 -8.74 -15.86 19.42
CA LEU A 89 -7.72 -15.25 18.57
C LEU A 89 -6.31 -15.46 19.13
N LEU A 90 -6.13 -15.34 20.45
CA LEU A 90 -4.86 -15.60 21.11
C LEU A 90 -4.44 -17.06 20.95
N ASP A 91 -5.37 -18.00 21.16
CA ASP A 91 -5.11 -19.42 20.98
C ASP A 91 -4.73 -19.74 19.54
N PHE A 92 -5.46 -19.20 18.56
CA PHE A 92 -5.12 -19.31 17.13
C PHE A 92 -3.69 -18.84 16.84
N ILE A 93 -3.29 -17.66 17.34
CA ILE A 93 -1.94 -17.12 17.17
C ILE A 93 -0.91 -18.02 17.87
N SER A 94 -1.20 -18.49 19.09
CA SER A 94 -0.29 -19.36 19.87
C SER A 94 0.04 -20.68 19.17
N GLN A 95 -0.88 -21.18 18.34
CA GLN A 95 -0.70 -22.39 17.53
C GLN A 95 0.01 -22.12 16.18
N GLY A 96 0.48 -20.89 15.96
CA GLY A 96 1.14 -20.47 14.71
C GLY A 96 0.19 -19.93 13.65
N GLY A 97 -1.03 -19.54 14.02
CA GLY A 97 -1.97 -18.87 13.14
C GLY A 97 -1.44 -17.51 12.67
N ILE A 98 -1.47 -17.25 11.36
CA ILE A 98 -0.98 -16.00 10.79
C ILE A 98 -2.00 -14.90 11.04
N VAL A 99 -1.56 -13.79 11.63
CA VAL A 99 -2.31 -12.54 11.73
C VAL A 99 -1.44 -11.42 11.19
N ARG A 100 -1.92 -10.71 10.14
CA ARG A 100 -1.17 -9.59 9.54
C ARG A 100 -2.08 -8.60 8.84
N SER A 101 -1.64 -7.34 8.76
CA SER A 101 -2.18 -6.41 7.78
C SER A 101 -1.72 -6.82 6.38
N VAL A 102 -2.64 -6.74 5.42
CA VAL A 102 -2.41 -7.03 4.01
C VAL A 102 -2.86 -5.86 3.12
N TRP A 103 -2.21 -5.72 1.98
CA TRP A 103 -2.55 -4.76 0.94
C TRP A 103 -2.41 -5.43 -0.41
N GLY A 104 -3.39 -5.23 -1.28
CA GLY A 104 -3.45 -5.92 -2.56
C GLY A 104 -4.51 -5.35 -3.49
N VAL A 105 -4.77 -6.07 -4.57
CA VAL A 105 -5.82 -5.75 -5.53
C VAL A 105 -7.03 -6.62 -5.25
N LEU A 106 -8.14 -6.00 -4.87
CA LEU A 106 -9.39 -6.69 -4.61
C LEU A 106 -10.14 -6.89 -5.93
N ARG A 107 -10.39 -8.16 -6.28
CA ARG A 107 -11.18 -8.57 -7.45
C ARG A 107 -10.65 -7.97 -8.76
N GLU A 108 -9.33 -7.76 -8.84
CA GLU A 108 -8.64 -7.11 -9.98
C GLU A 108 -9.19 -5.70 -10.33
N GLN A 109 -9.83 -5.00 -9.38
CA GLN A 109 -10.52 -3.72 -9.62
C GLN A 109 -9.91 -2.54 -8.89
N TYR A 110 -9.62 -2.66 -7.59
CA TYR A 110 -9.13 -1.56 -6.77
C TYR A 110 -8.17 -2.04 -5.68
N PHE A 111 -7.36 -1.12 -5.17
CA PHE A 111 -6.47 -1.42 -4.05
C PHE A 111 -7.24 -1.48 -2.73
N GLN A 112 -6.91 -2.42 -1.86
CA GLN A 112 -7.56 -2.56 -0.57
C GLN A 112 -6.59 -2.96 0.53
N ASN A 113 -6.74 -2.31 1.69
CA ASN A 113 -6.13 -2.70 2.95
C ASN A 113 -7.11 -3.59 3.73
N ALA A 114 -6.61 -4.69 4.28
CA ALA A 114 -7.38 -5.59 5.11
C ALA A 114 -6.48 -6.28 6.14
N LEU A 115 -7.07 -7.17 6.93
CA LEU A 115 -6.35 -8.11 7.78
C LEU A 115 -6.45 -9.52 7.19
N GLN A 116 -5.39 -10.31 7.35
CA GLN A 116 -5.39 -11.74 7.12
C GLN A 116 -5.35 -12.46 8.46
N PHE A 117 -6.27 -13.42 8.64
CA PHE A 117 -6.27 -14.36 9.76
C PHE A 117 -6.25 -15.79 9.19
N GLY A 118 -5.06 -16.37 9.05
CA GLY A 118 -4.86 -17.65 8.38
C GLY A 118 -5.44 -17.61 6.96
N GLY A 119 -6.49 -18.39 6.73
CA GLY A 119 -7.24 -18.46 5.47
C GLY A 119 -8.34 -17.40 5.29
N LEU A 120 -8.57 -16.53 6.28
CA LEU A 120 -9.60 -15.50 6.23
C LEU A 120 -9.05 -14.14 5.76
N TYR A 121 -9.83 -13.52 4.88
CA TYR A 121 -9.80 -12.10 4.57
C TYR A 121 -10.75 -11.38 5.54
N VAL A 122 -10.25 -10.43 6.30
CA VAL A 122 -11.01 -9.63 7.26
C VAL A 122 -10.86 -8.17 6.87
N ASP A 123 -11.85 -7.67 6.14
CA ASP A 123 -11.97 -6.27 5.79
C ASP A 123 -12.67 -5.53 6.91
N VAL A 124 -11.98 -4.59 7.54
CA VAL A 124 -12.54 -3.76 8.60
C VAL A 124 -12.89 -2.36 8.11
N ALA A 125 -12.85 -2.15 6.80
CA ALA A 125 -13.01 -0.88 6.10
C ALA A 125 -13.76 -1.04 4.75
N ASN A 126 -14.69 -1.99 4.67
CA ASN A 126 -15.35 -2.37 3.41
C ASN A 126 -16.29 -1.27 2.85
N ASP A 127 -16.74 -0.37 3.71
CA ASP A 127 -17.60 0.78 3.42
C ASP A 127 -16.86 2.04 2.95
N THR A 128 -15.52 1.98 2.85
CA THR A 128 -14.69 3.16 2.54
C THR A 128 -14.67 3.56 1.06
N VAL A 129 -15.18 2.70 0.16
CA VAL A 129 -15.39 3.04 -1.27
C VAL A 129 -16.87 3.25 -1.56
N ASP A 130 -17.72 2.45 -0.93
CA ASP A 130 -19.19 2.52 -1.04
C ASP A 130 -19.79 2.45 0.36
N MET A 131 -20.31 3.59 0.83
CA MET A 131 -20.84 3.75 2.19
C MET A 131 -22.13 2.95 2.45
N ASN A 132 -22.72 2.33 1.42
CA ASN A 132 -23.88 1.44 1.58
C ASN A 132 -23.49 0.01 1.96
N LYS A 133 -22.20 -0.34 1.85
CA LYS A 133 -21.70 -1.65 2.25
C LYS A 133 -21.60 -1.78 3.77
N PRO A 134 -21.65 -3.01 4.31
CA PRO A 134 -21.34 -3.23 5.72
C PRO A 134 -19.89 -2.80 6.03
N PRO A 135 -19.61 -2.16 7.18
CA PRO A 135 -18.26 -1.68 7.51
C PRO A 135 -17.21 -2.78 7.66
N VAL A 136 -17.66 -3.98 8.05
CA VAL A 136 -16.82 -5.17 8.23
C VAL A 136 -17.31 -6.30 7.33
N GLU A 137 -16.40 -6.89 6.57
CA GLU A 137 -16.62 -8.08 5.75
C GLU A 137 -15.59 -9.16 6.11
N ILE A 138 -16.03 -10.40 6.30
CA ILE A 138 -15.15 -11.54 6.55
C ILE A 138 -15.48 -12.63 5.53
N LEU A 139 -14.48 -13.03 4.75
CA LEU A 139 -14.57 -14.07 3.72
C LEU A 139 -13.34 -14.97 3.83
N SER A 140 -13.35 -16.12 3.14
CA SER A 140 -12.07 -16.78 2.84
C SER A 140 -11.25 -15.91 1.88
N LEU A 141 -9.92 -15.98 1.95
CA LEU A 141 -9.04 -15.26 1.01
C LEU A 141 -9.35 -15.60 -0.45
N ALA A 142 -9.67 -16.87 -0.74
CA ALA A 142 -10.06 -17.28 -2.08
C ALA A 142 -11.37 -16.62 -2.52
N ALA A 143 -12.38 -16.53 -1.64
CA ALA A 143 -13.68 -15.94 -1.96
C ALA A 143 -13.65 -14.41 -2.01
N SER A 144 -12.75 -13.74 -1.29
CA SER A 144 -12.65 -12.27 -1.35
C SER A 144 -12.16 -11.77 -2.71
N GLY A 145 -11.31 -12.58 -3.38
CA GLY A 145 -10.62 -12.19 -4.60
C GLY A 145 -9.50 -11.19 -4.38
N LEU A 146 -9.03 -11.02 -3.13
CA LEU A 146 -7.86 -10.20 -2.83
C LEU A 146 -6.59 -10.94 -3.27
N VAL A 147 -5.81 -10.30 -4.14
CA VAL A 147 -4.52 -10.83 -4.60
C VAL A 147 -3.39 -9.86 -4.28
N SER A 148 -2.20 -10.41 -4.06
CA SER A 148 -0.99 -9.60 -3.91
C SER A 148 -0.67 -8.87 -5.22
N VAL A 149 -0.16 -7.64 -5.12
CA VAL A 149 0.41 -6.95 -6.29
C VAL A 149 1.63 -7.75 -6.75
N ARG A 150 1.57 -8.24 -7.99
CA ARG A 150 2.50 -9.24 -8.52
C ARG A 150 3.80 -8.59 -8.98
N ASP A 151 3.64 -7.49 -9.71
CA ASP A 151 4.67 -6.80 -10.46
C ASP A 151 4.21 -5.35 -10.75
N LEU A 152 5.12 -4.55 -11.27
CA LEU A 152 4.90 -3.15 -11.63
C LEU A 152 3.78 -2.99 -12.67
N ALA A 153 3.65 -3.93 -13.61
CA ALA A 153 2.63 -3.88 -14.65
C ALA A 153 1.23 -4.15 -14.09
N HIS A 154 1.10 -5.07 -13.14
CA HIS A 154 -0.13 -5.33 -12.40
C HIS A 154 -0.54 -4.09 -11.62
N PHE A 155 0.36 -3.47 -10.85
CA PHE A 155 0.06 -2.21 -10.18
C PHE A 155 -0.44 -1.15 -11.16
N ARG A 156 0.28 -0.95 -12.28
CA ARG A 156 -0.05 0.07 -13.28
C ARG A 156 -1.44 -0.13 -13.87
N ARG A 157 -1.77 -1.33 -14.34
CA ARG A 157 -3.10 -1.63 -14.91
C ARG A 157 -4.22 -1.36 -13.90
N THR A 158 -4.02 -1.77 -12.65
CA THR A 158 -4.98 -1.52 -11.57
C THR A 158 -5.11 -0.02 -11.30
N ALA A 159 -4.01 0.72 -11.18
CA ALA A 159 -4.00 2.16 -10.97
C ALA A 159 -4.68 2.93 -12.11
N GLU A 160 -4.39 2.59 -13.36
CA GLU A 160 -5.01 3.22 -14.54
C GLU A 160 -6.54 3.05 -14.53
N SER A 161 -7.01 1.82 -14.30
CA SER A 161 -8.45 1.50 -14.24
C SER A 161 -9.13 2.12 -13.02
N TYR A 162 -8.59 1.89 -11.82
CA TYR A 162 -9.21 2.30 -10.57
C TYR A 162 -9.23 3.83 -10.43
N TRP A 163 -8.11 4.48 -10.70
CA TRP A 163 -7.98 5.92 -10.52
C TRP A 163 -8.47 6.70 -11.73
N GLY A 164 -8.63 6.06 -12.90
CA GLY A 164 -8.80 6.79 -14.17
C GLY A 164 -7.58 7.68 -14.43
N ALA A 165 -6.39 7.12 -14.22
CA ALA A 165 -5.12 7.82 -14.37
C ALA A 165 -4.39 7.33 -15.62
N THR A 166 -3.55 8.19 -16.20
CA THR A 166 -2.49 7.75 -17.12
C THR A 166 -1.19 7.68 -16.34
N ILE A 167 -0.46 6.58 -16.50
CA ILE A 167 0.80 6.33 -15.78
C ILE A 167 1.97 6.47 -16.75
N TYR A 168 2.93 7.29 -16.36
CA TYR A 168 4.13 7.64 -17.10
C TYR A 168 5.39 7.15 -16.39
N ALA A 169 6.48 7.03 -17.12
CA ALA A 169 7.79 6.76 -16.56
C ALA A 169 8.35 7.99 -15.82
N ASN A 170 8.91 7.78 -14.64
CA ASN A 170 9.54 8.84 -13.85
C ASN A 170 10.91 9.23 -14.44
N HIS A 171 10.88 10.09 -15.44
CA HIS A 171 12.09 10.74 -15.98
C HIS A 171 12.40 12.07 -15.28
N LEU A 172 11.52 12.53 -14.37
CA LEU A 172 11.62 13.84 -13.71
C LEU A 172 12.46 13.81 -12.44
N PHE A 173 12.53 12.68 -11.76
CA PHE A 173 13.26 12.55 -10.50
C PHE A 173 14.19 11.33 -10.54
N PRO A 174 15.31 11.39 -11.29
CA PRO A 174 16.17 10.23 -11.54
C PRO A 174 16.66 9.53 -10.27
N SER A 175 16.98 10.29 -9.22
CA SER A 175 17.45 9.73 -7.95
C SER A 175 16.38 8.91 -7.20
N LEU A 176 15.09 9.17 -7.47
CA LEU A 176 13.96 8.46 -6.88
C LEU A 176 13.44 7.32 -7.77
N ALA A 177 13.76 7.34 -9.07
CA ALA A 177 13.26 6.40 -10.06
C ALA A 177 13.46 4.91 -9.72
N PRO A 178 14.55 4.47 -9.05
CA PRO A 178 14.69 3.06 -8.65
C PRO A 178 13.58 2.57 -7.71
N LEU A 179 13.06 3.44 -6.84
CA LEU A 179 11.99 3.11 -5.89
C LEU A 179 10.61 3.55 -6.38
N LEU A 180 10.56 4.67 -7.10
CA LEU A 180 9.35 5.34 -7.55
C LEU A 180 9.43 5.55 -9.08
N PRO A 181 9.32 4.48 -9.89
CA PRO A 181 9.52 4.56 -11.34
C PRO A 181 8.33 5.17 -12.09
N MET A 182 7.23 5.50 -11.40
CA MET A 182 5.96 5.91 -12.01
C MET A 182 5.52 7.30 -11.56
N VAL A 183 4.97 8.06 -12.50
CA VAL A 183 4.23 9.30 -12.28
C VAL A 183 2.81 9.11 -12.80
N SER A 184 1.79 9.53 -12.05
CA SER A 184 0.41 9.55 -12.55
C SER A 184 -0.06 10.95 -12.89
N VAL A 185 -0.99 11.02 -13.84
CA VAL A 185 -1.85 12.17 -14.10
C VAL A 185 -3.29 11.68 -14.14
N SER A 186 -4.17 12.29 -13.35
CA SER A 186 -5.59 11.94 -13.33
C SER A 186 -6.44 13.21 -13.19
N PRO A 187 -6.81 13.84 -14.32
CA PRO A 187 -7.52 15.12 -14.31
C PRO A 187 -8.78 15.06 -13.45
N GLY A 188 -8.86 15.93 -12.42
CA GLY A 188 -10.02 16.06 -11.55
C GLY A 188 -10.26 14.91 -10.55
N ARG A 189 -9.36 13.92 -10.45
CA ARG A 189 -9.51 12.80 -9.50
C ARG A 189 -8.37 12.70 -8.49
N LEU A 190 -7.13 12.60 -8.98
CA LEU A 190 -5.93 12.50 -8.13
C LEU A 190 -4.95 13.61 -8.48
N ARG A 191 -4.23 14.09 -7.46
CA ARG A 191 -3.09 14.99 -7.67
C ARG A 191 -2.03 14.26 -8.49
N SER A 192 -1.59 14.85 -9.59
CA SER A 192 -0.47 14.34 -10.37
C SER A 192 0.79 14.24 -9.51
N GLY A 193 1.59 13.20 -9.71
CA GLY A 193 2.83 13.04 -8.95
C GLY A 193 3.36 11.61 -8.93
N LEU A 194 4.47 11.44 -8.20
CA LEU A 194 5.08 10.14 -7.97
C LEU A 194 4.10 9.18 -7.30
N GLN A 195 4.02 7.96 -7.84
CA GLN A 195 3.16 6.90 -7.33
C GLN A 195 3.97 5.77 -6.71
N SER A 196 3.27 4.77 -6.19
CA SER A 196 3.83 3.57 -5.56
C SER A 196 4.73 3.84 -4.35
N ALA A 197 4.55 4.97 -3.69
CA ALA A 197 5.31 5.34 -2.49
C ALA A 197 4.75 4.68 -1.22
N CYS A 198 4.61 3.36 -1.25
CA CYS A 198 4.29 2.55 -0.10
C CYS A 198 5.37 1.48 0.10
N ASP A 199 5.53 1.00 1.34
CA ASP A 199 6.57 0.04 1.70
C ASP A 199 6.48 -1.27 0.90
N TYR A 200 5.27 -1.71 0.56
CA TYR A 200 5.06 -2.88 -0.30
C TYR A 200 5.77 -2.69 -1.65
N MET A 201 5.45 -1.59 -2.35
CA MET A 201 5.94 -1.37 -3.71
C MET A 201 7.43 -1.05 -3.72
N ILE A 202 7.93 -0.31 -2.72
CA ILE A 202 9.37 -0.08 -2.54
C ILE A 202 10.10 -1.42 -2.36
N ALA A 203 9.60 -2.29 -1.46
CA ALA A 203 10.20 -3.61 -1.26
C ALA A 203 10.07 -4.50 -2.52
N LEU A 204 9.00 -4.34 -3.30
CA LEU A 204 8.84 -5.03 -4.58
C LEU A 204 9.92 -4.61 -5.59
N MET A 205 10.26 -3.32 -5.68
CA MET A 205 11.34 -2.82 -6.53
C MET A 205 12.71 -3.27 -6.03
N CYS A 206 12.92 -3.36 -4.72
CA CYS A 206 14.16 -3.91 -4.18
C CYS A 206 14.30 -5.42 -4.46
N ARG A 207 13.20 -6.18 -4.44
CA ARG A 207 13.22 -7.66 -4.57
C ARG A 207 13.84 -8.15 -5.89
N ASP A 208 13.67 -7.41 -6.98
CA ASP A 208 14.26 -7.74 -8.28
C ASP A 208 15.49 -6.89 -8.63
N ASN A 209 16.06 -6.19 -7.64
CA ASN A 209 17.16 -5.26 -7.83
C ASN A 209 16.87 -4.18 -8.89
N PHE A 210 15.68 -3.57 -8.80
CA PHE A 210 15.23 -2.45 -9.62
C PHE A 210 15.08 -2.78 -11.12
N GLN A 211 14.97 -4.06 -11.48
CA GLN A 211 14.91 -4.48 -12.89
C GLN A 211 13.60 -4.06 -13.57
N GLN A 212 12.46 -4.26 -12.89
CA GLN A 212 11.17 -3.79 -13.40
C GLN A 212 11.11 -2.26 -13.49
N ALA A 213 11.70 -1.55 -12.52
CA ALA A 213 11.81 -0.09 -12.56
C ALA A 213 12.59 0.35 -13.81
N GLU A 214 13.78 -0.23 -14.04
CA GLU A 214 14.61 0.09 -15.21
C GLU A 214 13.88 -0.19 -16.53
N ALA A 215 13.20 -1.34 -16.66
CA ALA A 215 12.43 -1.69 -17.85
C ALA A 215 11.32 -0.67 -18.11
N TRP A 216 10.55 -0.29 -17.08
CA TRP A 216 9.51 0.73 -17.21
C TRP A 216 10.07 2.10 -17.57
N LEU A 217 11.21 2.50 -17.00
CA LEU A 217 11.85 3.78 -17.32
C LEU A 217 12.35 3.83 -18.77
N ARG A 218 12.72 2.68 -19.35
CA ARG A 218 13.14 2.56 -20.75
C ARG A 218 11.94 2.63 -21.72
N ASP A 219 10.90 1.86 -21.42
CA ASP A 219 9.85 1.53 -22.38
C ASP A 219 8.55 2.32 -22.14
N GLY A 220 8.36 2.87 -20.94
CA GLY A 220 7.19 3.64 -20.55
C GLY A 220 7.13 5.02 -21.23
N PRO A 221 5.91 5.58 -21.40
CA PRO A 221 5.73 6.89 -22.00
C PRO A 221 6.32 7.98 -21.10
N ALA A 222 6.92 9.00 -21.71
CA ALA A 222 7.33 10.20 -21.00
C ALA A 222 6.09 11.03 -20.62
N LEU A 223 6.16 11.72 -19.49
CA LEU A 223 5.13 12.66 -19.09
C LEU A 223 5.08 13.84 -20.09
N PRO A 224 3.90 14.34 -20.48
CA PRO A 224 3.78 15.53 -21.33
C PRO A 224 4.47 16.75 -20.70
N ASP A 225 5.07 17.60 -21.54
CA ASP A 225 5.91 18.73 -21.10
C ASP A 225 5.19 19.70 -20.16
N GLU A 226 3.90 19.98 -20.40
CA GLU A 226 3.10 20.87 -19.56
C GLU A 226 2.94 20.32 -18.13
N GLU A 227 2.60 19.03 -18.00
CA GLU A 227 2.48 18.33 -16.72
C GLU A 227 3.84 18.19 -16.03
N ALA A 228 4.90 17.94 -16.81
CA ALA A 228 6.27 17.88 -16.31
C ALA A 228 6.72 19.22 -15.73
N ALA A 229 6.45 20.33 -16.41
CA ALA A 229 6.77 21.67 -15.93
C ALA A 229 6.09 21.97 -14.58
N VAL A 230 4.81 21.61 -14.45
CA VAL A 230 4.05 21.78 -13.19
C VAL A 230 4.65 20.97 -12.05
N LEU A 231 5.01 19.71 -12.27
CA LEU A 231 5.61 18.87 -11.24
C LEU A 231 7.01 19.35 -10.84
N LEU A 232 7.83 19.73 -11.82
CA LEU A 232 9.19 20.22 -11.57
C LEU A 232 9.17 21.55 -10.82
N ALA A 233 8.28 22.48 -11.17
CA ALA A 233 8.14 23.77 -10.49
C ALA A 233 7.85 23.62 -8.99
N ASN A 234 7.10 22.57 -8.62
CA ASN A 234 6.72 22.27 -7.24
C ASN A 234 7.67 21.31 -6.52
N SER A 235 8.83 20.99 -7.11
CA SER A 235 9.77 20.02 -6.55
C SER A 235 11.16 20.63 -6.29
N PRO A 236 11.88 20.15 -5.26
CA PRO A 236 13.24 20.57 -4.98
C PRO A 236 14.17 20.45 -6.20
N ALA A 237 15.00 21.47 -6.43
CA ALA A 237 15.87 21.54 -7.60
C ALA A 237 16.93 20.42 -7.63
N ASP A 238 17.38 19.96 -6.46
CA ASP A 238 18.36 18.88 -6.30
C ASP A 238 17.83 17.49 -6.69
N LEU A 239 16.52 17.33 -6.81
CA LEU A 239 15.90 16.06 -7.24
C LEU A 239 15.65 16.00 -8.75
N ARG A 240 15.79 17.12 -9.47
CA ARG A 240 15.54 17.23 -10.90
C ARG A 240 16.69 16.59 -11.70
N PRO A 241 16.49 16.27 -12.98
CA PRO A 241 17.57 15.76 -13.82
C PRO A 241 18.67 16.81 -13.98
N TRP A 242 19.92 16.37 -14.08
CA TRP A 242 21.07 17.25 -14.29
C TRP A 242 21.21 17.69 -15.75
N THR A 243 20.64 16.92 -16.68
CA THR A 243 20.66 17.14 -18.11
C THR A 243 19.25 17.10 -18.69
N ALA A 244 19.11 17.45 -19.98
CA ALA A 244 17.87 17.26 -20.71
C ALA A 244 17.52 15.76 -20.94
N LYS A 245 18.40 14.82 -20.55
CA LYS A 245 18.23 13.37 -20.76
C LYS A 245 17.77 12.67 -19.48
N GLY A 246 16.66 13.13 -18.89
CA GLY A 246 16.12 12.57 -17.64
C GLY A 246 15.84 11.07 -17.69
N ARG A 247 15.48 10.53 -18.88
CA ARG A 247 15.34 9.09 -19.10
C ARG A 247 16.64 8.33 -18.85
N ASP A 248 17.74 8.75 -19.46
CA ASP A 248 19.04 8.09 -19.35
C ASP A 248 19.53 8.15 -17.89
N GLU A 249 19.34 9.27 -17.22
CA GLU A 249 19.69 9.44 -15.81
C GLU A 249 18.89 8.50 -14.90
N ALA A 250 17.58 8.33 -15.13
CA ALA A 250 16.74 7.45 -14.34
C ALA A 250 17.10 5.98 -14.52
N ILE A 251 17.42 5.57 -15.76
CA ILE A 251 17.92 4.23 -16.07
C ILE A 251 19.28 3.98 -15.40
N LEU A 252 20.21 4.94 -15.52
CA LEU A 252 21.51 4.88 -14.86
C LEU A 252 21.39 4.83 -13.34
N ALA A 253 20.40 5.51 -12.75
CA ALA A 253 20.15 5.44 -11.32
C ALA A 253 19.78 4.02 -10.87
N CYS A 254 18.96 3.29 -11.63
CA CYS A 254 18.64 1.89 -11.35
C CYS A 254 19.88 0.99 -11.44
N GLN A 255 20.69 1.18 -12.49
CA GLN A 255 21.91 0.42 -12.70
C GLN A 255 22.95 0.68 -11.59
N ARG A 256 23.13 1.95 -11.19
CA ARG A 256 24.01 2.34 -10.08
C ARG A 256 23.55 1.77 -8.76
N ALA A 257 22.24 1.87 -8.46
CA ALA A 257 21.66 1.32 -7.24
C ALA A 257 21.85 -0.21 -7.18
N ARG A 258 21.73 -0.91 -8.31
CA ARG A 258 21.99 -2.34 -8.41
C ARG A 258 23.47 -2.69 -8.20
N ILE A 259 24.39 -1.96 -8.83
CA ILE A 259 25.84 -2.19 -8.67
C ILE A 259 26.29 -1.95 -7.22
N ALA A 260 25.70 -0.95 -6.57
CA ALA A 260 25.99 -0.58 -5.19
C ALA A 260 25.22 -1.41 -4.14
N ASP A 261 24.46 -2.43 -4.56
CA ASP A 261 23.63 -3.27 -3.70
C ASP A 261 22.67 -2.49 -2.78
N CYS A 262 22.14 -1.37 -3.29
CA CYS A 262 21.26 -0.48 -2.52
C CYS A 262 19.94 -1.15 -2.09
N ALA A 263 19.55 -2.27 -2.71
CA ALA A 263 18.37 -3.03 -2.32
C ALA A 263 18.46 -3.59 -0.88
N ALA A 264 19.69 -3.85 -0.40
CA ALA A 264 19.97 -4.30 0.96
C ALA A 264 20.35 -3.14 1.92
N ASP A 265 20.45 -1.91 1.43
CA ASP A 265 20.86 -0.73 2.22
C ASP A 265 19.64 0.07 2.71
N ASP A 266 19.25 -0.18 3.97
CA ASP A 266 18.16 0.53 4.64
C ASP A 266 18.40 2.04 4.75
N ARG A 267 19.67 2.50 4.87
CA ARG A 267 19.97 3.93 4.98
C ARG A 267 19.74 4.62 3.65
N TRP A 268 20.17 4.00 2.55
CA TRP A 268 19.88 4.50 1.21
C TRP A 268 18.37 4.57 0.96
N ARG A 269 17.64 3.49 1.29
CA ARG A 269 16.17 3.46 1.17
C ARG A 269 15.52 4.60 1.96
N GLN A 270 15.91 4.77 3.22
CA GLN A 270 15.38 5.83 4.08
C GLN A 270 15.67 7.23 3.53
N ALA A 271 16.88 7.47 3.01
CA ALA A 271 17.23 8.75 2.38
C ALA A 271 16.33 9.05 1.17
N ARG A 272 16.05 8.05 0.32
CA ARG A 272 15.13 8.21 -0.82
C ARG A 272 13.69 8.44 -0.41
N VAL A 273 13.22 7.80 0.67
CA VAL A 273 11.90 8.09 1.24
C VAL A 273 11.82 9.53 1.75
N LEU A 274 12.86 10.03 2.42
CA LEU A 274 12.91 11.42 2.88
C LEU A 274 12.91 12.41 1.70
N ASP A 275 13.63 12.11 0.61
CA ASP A 275 13.61 12.91 -0.61
C ASP A 275 12.23 12.94 -1.27
N TYR A 276 11.51 11.81 -1.30
CA TYR A 276 10.12 11.78 -1.74
C TYR A 276 9.20 12.64 -0.85
N LEU A 277 9.35 12.56 0.48
CA LEU A 277 8.57 13.41 1.38
C LEU A 277 8.87 14.90 1.16
N ARG A 278 10.11 15.26 0.82
CA ARG A 278 10.48 16.62 0.41
C ARG A 278 9.79 17.02 -0.91
N SER A 279 9.68 16.13 -1.89
CA SER A 279 9.01 16.44 -3.16
C SER A 279 7.50 16.68 -3.01
N LEU A 280 6.86 16.14 -1.96
CA LEU A 280 5.44 16.39 -1.69
C LEU A 280 5.15 17.77 -1.07
N ARG A 281 6.12 18.37 -0.37
CA ARG A 281 5.95 19.58 0.45
C ARG A 281 6.09 20.90 -0.32
N GLY A 282 6.51 20.86 -1.59
CA GLY A 282 6.85 22.07 -2.35
C GLY A 282 8.21 22.66 -1.95
N PRO A 283 8.76 23.61 -2.72
CA PRO A 283 9.97 24.33 -2.29
C PRO A 283 9.70 25.09 -0.99
N ALA A 284 10.67 25.07 -0.07
CA ALA A 284 10.64 25.97 1.08
C ALA A 284 10.62 27.41 0.56
N VAL A 285 9.67 28.21 1.03
CA VAL A 285 9.70 29.66 0.80
C VAL A 285 11.01 30.15 1.39
N ALA A 286 11.92 30.60 0.54
CA ALA A 286 13.12 31.29 1.00
C ALA A 286 12.63 32.60 1.65
N SER A 287 12.69 32.64 2.98
CA SER A 287 12.59 33.85 3.79
C SER A 287 13.82 34.72 3.63
#